data_AF-A0A9W7DX69-F1
#
_entry.id   AF-A0A9W7DX69-F1
#
_cell.length_a   1.000
_cell.length_b   1.000
_cell.length_c   1.000
_cell.angle_alpha   90.00
_cell.angle_beta   90.00
_cell.angle_gamma   90.00
#
_symmetry.space_group_name_H-M   'P 1'
#
loop_
_entity.id
_entity.type
_entity.pdbx_description
1 polymer ?
#
loop_
_entity_poly.entity_id
_entity_poly.type
_entity_poly.pdbx_seq_one_letter_code
_entity_poly.pdbx_strand_id
1 'polypeptide(L)'
;MLEFLTADEMKVCGDTEAEIHAAIEEKKATLSNNKSAMSNIVDYTAREKATELQTKMFGELKAAVVDDAQVTFNELKAFCGDQAKRLGDLITVVMNKYKTTDPRRYEPFEQVKDIAVKDQVPPRATLPLPEQVEFQLANATWYEEGFQAAMKEVAAVFNEAKTCQEICEHYDIDNSGGKWSKELRAEVFNLDLRTNQVVRAKFGPLKGFPRALEKMSQGKTLRDLNRDTFEFEDPLLMALCFEVLNKKYNIHGLKNKYLQETFKEPPNLHMNLDIKDGWLCEVQMLFRDILLIKKELHNFYDVNRADGPFVVAGKLFKSLEDPGEQQRDEDSKYKSGLQSGGEDSLLTVIRAKDDQLKANAEELKSNAEQLEAKDAEIERLKAPLSQYEDDTKTSPPPPPHP
;
A
#
# COMPACT_ATOMS: atom_id res chain seq x y z
N MET A 1 15.16 -20.13 15.26
CA MET A 1 15.49 -20.72 13.93
C MET A 1 14.23 -21.12 13.18
N LEU A 2 13.33 -21.90 13.78
CA LEU A 2 12.06 -22.36 13.17
C LEU A 2 11.03 -21.25 12.83
N GLU A 3 11.19 -20.04 13.34
CA GLU A 3 10.29 -18.91 13.04
C GLU A 3 10.55 -18.28 11.67
N PHE A 4 11.76 -18.44 11.10
CA PHE A 4 12.15 -17.77 9.86
C PHE A 4 12.15 -18.70 8.64
N LEU A 5 12.46 -19.99 8.85
CA LEU A 5 12.42 -20.99 7.80
C LEU A 5 11.31 -22.00 8.09
N THR A 6 10.50 -22.25 7.07
CA THR A 6 9.47 -23.28 7.09
C THR A 6 10.11 -24.67 7.03
N ALA A 7 9.37 -25.70 7.45
CA ALA A 7 9.88 -27.08 7.47
C ALA A 7 10.38 -27.58 6.10
N ASP A 8 9.86 -27.04 4.99
CA ASP A 8 10.34 -27.38 3.66
C ASP A 8 11.55 -26.54 3.24
N GLU A 9 11.63 -25.25 3.61
CA GLU A 9 12.85 -24.46 3.43
C GLU A 9 14.02 -25.10 4.18
N MET A 10 13.80 -25.63 5.38
CA MET A 10 14.82 -26.40 6.11
C MET A 10 15.27 -27.68 5.41
N LYS A 11 14.41 -28.32 4.58
CA LYS A 11 14.82 -29.49 3.78
C LYS A 11 15.66 -29.12 2.57
N VAL A 12 15.60 -27.86 2.14
CA VAL A 12 16.31 -27.34 0.97
C VAL A 12 17.58 -26.59 1.37
N CYS A 13 17.61 -25.98 2.56
CA CYS A 13 18.73 -25.23 3.13
C CYS A 13 19.85 -26.14 3.68
N GLY A 14 20.29 -27.12 2.89
CA GLY A 14 21.38 -28.02 3.26
C GLY A 14 21.16 -28.79 4.57
N ASP A 15 22.12 -29.65 4.92
CA ASP A 15 22.04 -30.45 6.15
C ASP A 15 22.88 -29.83 7.28
N THR A 16 23.59 -28.73 7.02
CA THR A 16 24.48 -28.11 8.00
C THR A 16 23.83 -26.91 8.69
N GLU A 17 24.14 -26.75 9.98
CA GLU A 17 23.73 -25.58 10.76
C GLU A 17 24.18 -24.26 10.13
N ALA A 18 25.34 -24.27 9.45
CA ALA A 18 25.88 -23.10 8.75
C ALA A 18 25.01 -22.69 7.54
N GLU A 19 24.52 -23.64 6.75
CA GLU A 19 23.64 -23.37 5.61
C GLU A 19 22.27 -22.85 6.05
N ILE A 20 21.70 -23.45 7.10
CA ILE A 20 20.46 -23.00 7.72
C ILE A 20 20.61 -21.57 8.27
N HIS A 21 21.71 -21.29 8.97
CA HIS A 21 21.99 -19.96 9.50
C HIS A 21 22.17 -18.93 8.39
N ALA A 22 22.89 -19.26 7.32
CA ALA A 22 23.07 -18.38 6.16
C ALA A 22 21.73 -18.01 5.50
N ALA A 23 20.84 -18.99 5.31
CA ALA A 23 19.51 -18.77 4.75
C ALA A 23 18.63 -17.87 5.65
N ILE A 24 18.69 -18.06 6.98
CA ILE A 24 17.99 -17.19 7.94
C ILE A 24 18.50 -15.74 7.82
N GLU A 25 19.82 -15.55 7.77
CA GLU A 25 20.41 -14.21 7.68
C GLU A 25 20.10 -13.53 6.34
N GLU A 26 20.08 -14.27 5.23
CA GLU A 26 19.65 -13.75 3.93
C GLU A 26 18.18 -13.29 3.96
N LYS A 27 17.30 -14.08 4.57
CA LYS A 27 15.87 -13.73 4.70
C LYS A 27 15.66 -12.51 5.60
N LYS A 28 16.38 -12.43 6.73
CA LYS A 28 16.38 -11.23 7.59
C LYS A 28 16.91 -10.00 6.85
N ALA A 29 18.00 -10.13 6.10
CA ALA A 29 18.55 -9.05 5.28
C ALA A 29 17.52 -8.58 4.25
N THR A 30 16.81 -9.50 3.61
CA THR A 30 15.73 -9.18 2.66
C THR A 30 14.60 -8.40 3.32
N LEU A 31 14.11 -8.84 4.48
CA LEU A 31 13.05 -8.14 5.22
C LEU A 31 13.50 -6.77 5.72
N SER A 32 14.75 -6.66 6.19
CA SER A 32 15.34 -5.40 6.64
C SER A 32 15.51 -4.39 5.49
N ASN A 33 16.01 -4.86 4.34
CA ASN A 33 16.13 -4.07 3.12
C ASN A 33 14.76 -3.58 2.65
N ASN A 34 13.73 -4.42 2.72
CA ASN A 34 12.36 -4.02 2.41
C ASN A 34 11.82 -2.97 3.38
N LYS A 35 12.03 -3.12 4.69
CA LYS A 35 11.61 -2.12 5.67
C LYS A 35 12.27 -0.75 5.40
N SER A 36 13.55 -0.76 5.05
CA SER A 36 14.31 0.44 4.68
C SER A 36 13.85 1.03 3.33
N ALA A 37 13.51 0.18 2.37
CA ALA A 37 12.90 0.58 1.11
C ALA A 37 11.54 1.27 1.32
N MET A 38 10.70 0.72 2.20
CA MET A 38 9.39 1.27 2.55
C MET A 38 9.48 2.67 3.18
N SER A 39 10.47 2.92 4.04
CA SER A 39 10.70 4.26 4.59
C SER A 39 11.12 5.28 3.53
N ASN A 40 11.67 4.82 2.40
CA ASN A 40 12.10 5.67 1.29
C ASN A 40 11.00 5.90 0.24
N ILE A 41 9.77 5.42 0.43
CA ILE A 41 8.67 5.73 -0.50
C ILE A 41 8.43 7.23 -0.53
N VAL A 42 8.17 7.81 0.64
CA VAL A 42 7.94 9.24 0.80
C VAL A 42 9.27 9.94 1.04
N ASP A 43 9.71 10.72 0.05
CA ASP A 43 10.91 11.55 0.14
C ASP A 43 10.47 13.02 0.32
N TYR A 44 10.48 13.49 1.57
CA TYR A 44 10.05 14.85 1.90
C TYR A 44 10.92 15.91 1.23
N THR A 45 12.22 15.69 1.14
CA THR A 45 13.15 16.59 0.43
C THR A 45 12.78 16.68 -1.05
N ALA A 46 12.43 15.56 -1.68
CA ALA A 46 11.99 15.56 -3.07
C ALA A 46 10.65 16.29 -3.25
N ARG A 47 9.71 16.13 -2.31
CA ARG A 47 8.43 16.86 -2.33
C ARG A 47 8.62 18.36 -2.18
N GLU A 48 9.50 18.79 -1.28
CA GLU A 48 9.86 20.20 -1.08
C GLU A 48 10.43 20.79 -2.36
N LYS A 49 11.44 20.13 -2.95
CA LYS A 49 12.04 20.59 -4.21
C LYS A 49 11.03 20.68 -5.37
N ALA A 50 10.16 19.68 -5.53
CA ALA A 50 9.09 19.74 -6.53
C ALA A 50 8.12 20.90 -6.26
N THR A 51 7.78 21.15 -4.99
CA THR A 51 6.91 22.25 -4.58
C THR A 51 7.56 23.62 -4.83
N GLU A 52 8.85 23.76 -4.57
CA GLU A 52 9.62 24.98 -4.86
C GLU A 52 9.62 25.30 -6.36
N LEU A 53 9.96 24.32 -7.20
CA LEU A 53 9.95 24.47 -8.65
C LEU A 53 8.55 24.79 -9.18
N GLN A 54 7.51 24.13 -8.67
CA GLN A 54 6.13 24.42 -9.04
C GLN A 54 5.69 25.82 -8.60
N THR A 55 6.09 26.26 -7.39
CA THR A 55 5.76 27.60 -6.87
C THR A 55 6.44 28.69 -7.69
N LYS A 56 7.71 28.49 -8.05
CA LYS A 56 8.46 29.38 -8.95
C LYS A 56 7.78 29.49 -10.31
N MET A 57 7.48 28.36 -10.94
CA MET A 57 6.77 28.29 -12.23
C MET A 57 5.41 29.02 -12.15
N PHE A 58 4.64 28.80 -11.09
CA PHE A 58 3.36 29.48 -10.90
C PHE A 58 3.53 31.00 -10.73
N GLY A 59 4.58 31.45 -10.04
CA GLY A 59 4.94 32.86 -9.94
C GLY A 59 5.26 33.49 -11.30
N GLU A 60 6.03 32.81 -12.14
CA GLU A 60 6.38 33.23 -13.51
C GLU A 60 5.13 33.32 -14.40
N LEU A 61 4.22 32.32 -14.33
CA LEU A 61 2.93 32.36 -15.01
C LEU A 61 2.08 33.56 -14.57
N LYS A 62 2.03 33.86 -13.25
CA LYS A 62 1.30 35.03 -12.73
C LYS A 62 1.89 36.36 -13.19
N ALA A 63 3.21 36.43 -13.37
CA ALA A 63 3.91 37.59 -13.90
C ALA A 63 3.84 37.69 -15.44
N ALA A 64 3.13 36.78 -16.10
CA ALA A 64 3.04 36.65 -17.55
C ALA A 64 4.40 36.45 -18.25
N VAL A 65 5.38 35.87 -17.55
CA VAL A 65 6.70 35.55 -18.10
C VAL A 65 6.71 34.08 -18.56
N VAL A 66 6.05 33.84 -19.70
CA VAL A 66 5.74 32.49 -20.19
C VAL A 66 6.99 31.67 -20.53
N ASP A 67 8.02 32.31 -21.09
CA ASP A 67 9.27 31.62 -21.46
C ASP A 67 10.01 31.12 -20.21
N ASP A 68 10.10 31.93 -19.16
CA ASP A 68 10.70 31.53 -17.88
C ASP A 68 9.89 30.39 -17.24
N ALA A 69 8.56 30.49 -17.24
CA ALA A 69 7.68 29.42 -16.77
C ALA A 69 7.89 28.11 -17.52
N GLN A 70 8.16 28.18 -18.84
CA GLN A 70 8.45 27.00 -19.65
C GLN A 70 9.81 26.38 -19.31
N VAL A 71 10.83 27.21 -19.01
CA VAL A 71 12.14 26.74 -18.53
C VAL A 71 11.99 26.03 -17.18
N THR A 72 11.32 26.66 -16.22
CA THR A 72 11.09 26.06 -14.89
C THR A 72 10.23 24.79 -14.99
N PHE A 73 9.24 24.75 -15.89
CA PHE A 73 8.47 23.54 -16.16
C PHE A 73 9.34 22.39 -16.67
N ASN A 74 10.26 22.65 -17.60
CA ASN A 74 11.16 21.61 -18.11
C ASN A 74 12.08 21.06 -17.01
N GLU A 75 12.56 21.93 -16.12
CA GLU A 75 13.35 21.53 -14.93
C GLU A 75 12.52 20.66 -13.97
N LEU A 76 11.30 21.11 -13.63
CA LEU A 76 10.37 20.35 -12.82
C LEU A 76 10.04 18.99 -13.44
N LYS A 77 9.77 18.95 -14.75
CA LYS A 77 9.46 17.74 -15.51
C LYS A 77 10.61 16.73 -15.47
N ALA A 78 11.84 17.18 -15.70
CA ALA A 78 13.03 16.34 -15.61
C ALA A 78 13.21 15.77 -14.19
N PHE A 79 13.11 16.62 -13.16
CA PHE A 79 13.19 16.20 -11.77
C PHE A 79 12.13 15.16 -11.39
N CYS A 80 10.86 15.39 -11.77
CA CYS A 80 9.79 14.43 -11.55
C CYS A 80 10.00 13.12 -12.34
N GLY A 81 10.62 13.17 -13.51
CA GLY A 81 11.04 12.00 -14.27
C GLY A 81 12.03 11.12 -13.49
N ASP A 82 13.04 11.73 -12.87
CA ASP A 82 14.01 11.02 -12.03
C ASP A 82 13.37 10.40 -10.79
N GLN A 83 12.46 11.12 -10.14
CA GLN A 83 11.70 10.59 -8.99
C GLN A 83 10.76 9.45 -9.39
N ALA A 84 10.13 9.54 -10.55
CA ALA A 84 9.30 8.46 -11.08
C ALA A 84 10.13 7.21 -11.37
N LYS A 85 11.35 7.37 -11.92
CA LYS A 85 12.29 6.27 -12.10
C LYS A 85 12.72 5.65 -10.77
N ARG A 86 13.10 6.47 -9.78
CA ARG A 86 13.47 6.01 -8.42
C ARG A 86 12.38 5.14 -7.80
N LEU A 87 11.12 5.59 -7.85
CA LEU A 87 9.97 4.85 -7.34
C LEU A 87 9.68 3.59 -8.18
N GLY A 88 9.93 3.63 -9.49
CA GLY A 88 9.91 2.45 -10.36
C GLY A 88 10.95 1.39 -9.93
N ASP A 89 12.18 1.80 -9.68
CA ASP A 89 13.26 0.92 -9.21
C ASP A 89 12.93 0.32 -7.83
N LEU A 90 12.25 1.09 -6.96
CA LEU A 90 11.79 0.64 -5.65
C LEU A 90 10.77 -0.50 -5.73
N ILE A 91 9.93 -0.54 -6.77
CA ILE A 91 8.97 -1.64 -6.99
C ILE A 91 9.71 -2.98 -7.05
N THR A 92 10.84 -3.05 -7.75
CA THR A 92 11.62 -4.29 -7.85
C THR A 92 12.08 -4.78 -6.48
N VAL A 93 12.52 -3.85 -5.61
CA VAL A 93 12.97 -4.17 -4.25
C VAL A 93 11.80 -4.73 -3.43
N VAL A 94 10.66 -4.05 -3.40
CA VAL A 94 9.50 -4.51 -2.61
C VAL A 94 8.87 -5.78 -3.17
N MET A 95 8.94 -6.01 -4.48
CA MET A 95 8.47 -7.26 -5.08
C MET A 95 9.27 -8.47 -4.61
N ASN A 96 10.56 -8.31 -4.27
CA ASN A 96 11.35 -9.41 -3.73
C ASN A 96 10.77 -9.92 -2.40
N LYS A 97 10.23 -9.04 -1.54
CA LYS A 97 9.51 -9.44 -0.31
C LYS A 97 8.47 -10.51 -0.60
N TYR A 98 7.57 -10.24 -1.54
CA TYR A 98 6.44 -11.11 -1.84
C TYR A 98 6.89 -12.43 -2.48
N LYS A 99 7.95 -12.40 -3.28
CA LYS A 99 8.48 -13.58 -3.97
C LYS A 99 9.28 -14.52 -3.06
N THR A 100 10.04 -13.98 -2.11
CA THR A 100 11.04 -14.76 -1.35
C THR A 100 10.65 -15.04 0.09
N THR A 101 9.71 -14.29 0.68
CA THR A 101 9.34 -14.48 2.11
C THR A 101 8.64 -15.82 2.35
N ASP A 102 7.73 -16.24 1.47
CA ASP A 102 7.23 -17.62 1.40
C ASP A 102 6.84 -17.93 -0.05
N PRO A 103 7.72 -18.56 -0.85
CA PRO A 103 7.47 -18.82 -2.27
C PRO A 103 6.17 -19.59 -2.53
N ARG A 104 5.72 -20.44 -1.61
CA ARG A 104 4.50 -21.24 -1.76
C ARG A 104 3.23 -20.41 -1.64
N ARG A 105 3.31 -19.22 -1.02
CA ARG A 105 2.20 -18.26 -1.01
C ARG A 105 2.14 -17.47 -2.32
N TYR A 106 3.30 -17.25 -2.94
CA TYR A 106 3.40 -16.54 -4.22
C TYR A 106 3.11 -17.44 -5.44
N GLU A 107 3.47 -18.72 -5.38
CA GLU A 107 3.33 -19.66 -6.50
C GLU A 107 1.90 -19.74 -7.08
N PRO A 108 0.80 -19.85 -6.30
CA PRO A 108 -0.55 -19.89 -6.85
C PRO A 108 -0.89 -18.63 -7.65
N PHE A 109 -0.30 -17.50 -7.27
CA PHE A 109 -0.49 -16.21 -7.90
C PHE A 109 0.27 -16.11 -9.25
N GLU A 110 1.46 -16.72 -9.37
CA GLU A 110 2.23 -16.74 -10.63
C GLU A 110 1.54 -17.51 -11.75
N GLN A 111 0.68 -18.47 -11.39
CA GLN A 111 -0.02 -19.32 -12.35
C GLN A 111 -1.21 -18.62 -13.03
N VAL A 112 -1.58 -17.41 -12.58
CA VAL A 112 -2.68 -16.64 -13.15
C VAL A 112 -2.29 -16.08 -14.51
N LYS A 113 -2.90 -16.62 -15.58
CA LYS A 113 -2.61 -16.28 -16.98
C LYS A 113 -3.50 -15.17 -17.51
N ASP A 114 -2.97 -14.41 -18.46
CA ASP A 114 -3.72 -13.38 -19.16
C ASP A 114 -4.94 -13.94 -19.91
N ILE A 115 -6.03 -13.17 -19.91
CA ILE A 115 -7.25 -13.43 -20.68
C ILE A 115 -7.45 -12.25 -21.61
N ALA A 116 -7.53 -12.54 -22.91
CA ALA A 116 -7.73 -11.52 -23.94
C ALA A 116 -9.00 -10.72 -23.65
N VAL A 117 -8.88 -9.39 -23.69
CA VAL A 117 -9.98 -8.54 -23.28
C VAL A 117 -11.07 -8.51 -24.35
N LYS A 118 -12.30 -8.82 -23.94
CA LYS A 118 -13.51 -8.56 -24.72
C LYS A 118 -13.98 -7.13 -24.54
N ASP A 119 -14.54 -6.56 -25.59
CA ASP A 119 -15.13 -5.24 -25.54
C ASP A 119 -16.39 -5.24 -24.67
N GLN A 120 -16.61 -4.11 -24.00
CA GLN A 120 -17.87 -3.80 -23.33
C GLN A 120 -18.97 -3.68 -24.38
N VAL A 121 -20.21 -3.96 -24.00
CA VAL A 121 -21.37 -3.71 -24.87
C VAL A 121 -21.28 -2.28 -25.41
N PRO A 122 -21.21 -2.10 -26.74
CA PRO A 122 -20.98 -0.78 -27.31
C PRO A 122 -22.17 0.13 -26.97
N PRO A 123 -21.93 1.45 -26.82
CA PRO A 123 -23.02 2.41 -26.70
C PRO A 123 -23.97 2.32 -27.90
N ARG A 124 -25.18 2.85 -27.77
CA ARG A 124 -26.09 3.00 -28.91
C ARG A 124 -25.40 3.83 -30.00
N ALA A 125 -24.91 3.14 -31.05
CA ALA A 125 -24.03 3.71 -32.08
C ALA A 125 -24.66 4.86 -32.89
N THR A 126 -25.96 5.09 -32.71
CA THR A 126 -26.73 6.15 -33.38
C THR A 126 -26.60 7.53 -32.74
N LEU A 127 -26.02 7.64 -31.53
CA LEU A 127 -25.88 8.92 -30.83
C LEU A 127 -24.54 9.62 -31.19
N PRO A 128 -24.46 10.97 -31.16
CA PRO A 128 -23.18 11.69 -31.14
C PRO A 128 -22.27 11.23 -30.00
N LEU A 129 -20.95 11.30 -30.21
CA LEU A 129 -19.96 10.79 -29.24
C LEU A 129 -20.13 11.35 -27.81
N PRO A 130 -20.35 12.67 -27.60
CA PRO A 130 -20.62 13.20 -26.26
C PRO A 130 -21.83 12.55 -25.58
N GLU A 131 -22.95 12.39 -26.31
CA GLU A 131 -24.16 11.76 -25.80
C GLU A 131 -23.97 10.27 -25.50
N GLN A 132 -23.12 9.57 -26.28
CA GLN A 132 -22.72 8.20 -25.95
C GLN A 132 -21.97 8.14 -24.63
N VAL A 133 -21.08 9.10 -24.35
CA VAL A 133 -20.34 9.18 -23.09
C VAL A 133 -21.27 9.46 -21.92
N GLU A 134 -22.19 10.43 -22.06
CA GLU A 134 -23.19 10.73 -21.02
C GLU A 134 -24.06 9.53 -20.70
N PHE A 135 -24.51 8.81 -21.74
CA PHE A 135 -25.30 7.58 -21.57
C PHE A 135 -24.53 6.50 -20.79
N GLN A 136 -23.24 6.31 -21.11
CA GLN A 136 -22.39 5.35 -20.38
C GLN A 136 -22.14 5.77 -18.93
N LEU A 137 -21.94 7.06 -18.67
CA LEU A 137 -21.81 7.57 -17.30
C LEU A 137 -23.11 7.41 -16.51
N ALA A 138 -24.27 7.65 -17.14
CA ALA A 138 -25.57 7.40 -16.53
C ALA A 138 -25.72 5.92 -16.17
N ASN A 139 -25.39 4.99 -17.08
CA ASN A 139 -25.40 3.56 -16.75
C ASN A 139 -24.49 3.24 -15.56
N ALA A 140 -23.28 3.81 -15.52
CA ALA A 140 -22.36 3.59 -14.41
C ALA A 140 -22.95 3.97 -13.04
N THR A 141 -23.76 5.03 -12.97
CA THR A 141 -24.45 5.41 -11.72
C THR A 141 -25.50 4.38 -11.28
N TRP A 142 -26.22 3.77 -12.23
CA TRP A 142 -27.22 2.73 -11.94
C TRP A 142 -26.60 1.42 -11.46
N TYR A 143 -25.42 1.07 -11.98
CA TYR A 143 -24.72 -0.16 -11.61
C TYR A 143 -23.78 0.00 -10.40
N GLU A 144 -23.48 1.23 -9.98
CA GLU A 144 -22.47 1.50 -8.95
C GLU A 144 -22.80 0.83 -7.62
N GLU A 145 -24.02 0.98 -7.11
CA GLU A 145 -24.41 0.43 -5.80
C GLU A 145 -24.28 -1.10 -5.76
N GLY A 146 -24.82 -1.78 -6.78
CA GLY A 146 -24.74 -3.23 -6.90
C GLY A 146 -23.30 -3.74 -7.02
N PHE A 147 -22.47 -3.05 -7.80
CA PHE A 147 -21.04 -3.36 -7.90
C PHE A 147 -20.31 -3.18 -6.56
N GLN A 148 -20.52 -2.05 -5.88
CA GLN A 148 -19.88 -1.80 -4.59
C GLN A 148 -20.31 -2.82 -3.52
N ALA A 149 -21.60 -3.15 -3.47
CA ALA A 149 -22.13 -4.16 -2.54
C ALA A 149 -21.47 -5.52 -2.79
N ALA A 150 -21.39 -5.95 -4.05
CA ALA A 150 -20.77 -7.21 -4.45
C ALA A 150 -19.28 -7.29 -4.06
N MET A 151 -18.49 -6.24 -4.28
CA MET A 151 -17.07 -6.25 -3.91
C MET A 151 -16.86 -6.14 -2.40
N LYS A 152 -17.72 -5.39 -1.68
CA LYS A 152 -17.70 -5.31 -0.22
C LYS A 152 -18.02 -6.66 0.43
N GLU A 153 -18.99 -7.41 -0.11
CA GLU A 153 -19.31 -8.77 0.35
C GLU A 153 -18.08 -9.68 0.28
N VAL A 154 -17.37 -9.69 -0.86
CA VAL A 154 -16.14 -10.47 -1.02
C VAL A 154 -15.09 -10.07 0.02
N ALA A 155 -14.85 -8.76 0.20
CA ALA A 155 -13.91 -8.30 1.21
C ALA A 155 -14.34 -8.67 2.65
N ALA A 156 -15.64 -8.63 2.95
CA ALA A 156 -16.18 -8.96 4.27
C ALA A 156 -15.92 -10.44 4.59
N VAL A 157 -16.25 -11.36 3.68
CA VAL A 157 -16.03 -12.80 3.89
C VAL A 157 -14.57 -13.12 4.18
N PHE A 158 -13.62 -12.53 3.43
CA PHE A 158 -12.20 -12.73 3.68
C PHE A 158 -11.75 -12.20 5.05
N ASN A 159 -12.27 -11.04 5.45
CA ASN A 159 -11.90 -10.42 6.73
C ASN A 159 -12.55 -11.10 7.94
N GLU A 160 -13.73 -11.70 7.78
CA GLU A 160 -14.48 -12.41 8.83
C GLU A 160 -14.03 -13.86 9.00
N ALA A 161 -13.57 -14.52 7.92
CA ALA A 161 -13.10 -15.90 7.97
C ALA A 161 -11.92 -16.06 8.94
N LYS A 162 -11.86 -17.22 9.59
CA LYS A 162 -10.76 -17.64 10.47
C LYS A 162 -9.71 -18.44 9.72
N THR A 163 -10.12 -19.16 8.68
CA THR A 163 -9.24 -20.00 7.87
C THR A 163 -9.54 -19.80 6.38
N CYS A 164 -8.56 -20.12 5.52
CA CYS A 164 -8.79 -20.18 4.08
C CYS A 164 -9.85 -21.23 3.71
N GLN A 165 -9.98 -22.30 4.50
CA GLN A 165 -10.98 -23.35 4.28
C GLN A 165 -12.41 -22.80 4.40
N GLU A 166 -12.69 -21.92 5.36
CA GLU A 166 -14.00 -21.28 5.49
C GLU A 166 -14.35 -20.42 4.26
N ILE A 167 -13.35 -19.74 3.67
CA ILE A 167 -13.54 -18.98 2.42
C ILE A 167 -13.84 -19.94 1.27
N CYS A 168 -13.09 -21.03 1.17
CA CYS A 168 -13.30 -22.04 0.12
C CYS A 168 -14.69 -22.67 0.22
N GLU A 169 -15.15 -23.02 1.42
CA GLU A 169 -16.48 -23.57 1.68
C GLU A 169 -17.58 -22.55 1.35
N HIS A 170 -17.40 -21.28 1.70
CA HIS A 170 -18.39 -20.24 1.41
C HIS A 170 -18.63 -20.04 -0.09
N TYR A 171 -17.60 -20.23 -0.93
CA TYR A 171 -17.66 -19.97 -2.36
C TYR A 171 -17.60 -21.24 -3.24
N ASP A 172 -17.74 -22.43 -2.65
CA ASP A 172 -17.60 -23.72 -3.33
C ASP A 172 -16.30 -23.83 -4.16
N ILE A 173 -15.18 -23.40 -3.58
CA ILE A 173 -13.84 -23.52 -4.15
C ILE A 173 -13.22 -24.85 -3.71
N ASP A 174 -12.71 -25.63 -4.67
CA ASP A 174 -12.05 -26.89 -4.39
C ASP A 174 -10.72 -26.66 -3.64
N ASN A 175 -10.62 -27.26 -2.45
CA ASN A 175 -9.41 -27.30 -1.64
C ASN A 175 -8.97 -28.74 -1.31
N SER A 176 -9.42 -29.75 -2.06
CA SER A 176 -9.13 -31.17 -1.80
C SER A 176 -7.62 -31.49 -1.82
N GLY A 177 -6.83 -30.76 -2.60
CA GLY A 177 -5.37 -30.87 -2.64
C GLY A 177 -4.61 -30.04 -1.59
N GLY A 178 -5.31 -29.34 -0.69
CA GLY A 178 -4.69 -28.45 0.28
C GLY A 178 -4.01 -27.22 -0.34
N LYS A 179 -4.38 -26.84 -1.58
CA LYS A 179 -3.86 -25.66 -2.29
C LYS A 179 -3.92 -24.39 -1.43
N TRP A 180 -4.98 -24.27 -0.62
CA TRP A 180 -5.26 -23.14 0.24
C TRP A 180 -5.07 -23.44 1.74
N SER A 181 -4.39 -24.54 2.09
CA SER A 181 -4.28 -25.03 3.48
C SER A 181 -3.40 -24.19 4.42
N LYS A 182 -2.81 -23.09 3.94
CA LYS A 182 -1.98 -22.22 4.76
C LYS A 182 -2.84 -21.38 5.71
N GLU A 183 -2.20 -20.92 6.78
CA GLU A 183 -2.80 -19.98 7.73
C GLU A 183 -3.35 -18.74 7.01
N LEU A 184 -4.54 -18.27 7.39
CA LEU A 184 -5.15 -17.10 6.73
C LEU A 184 -4.42 -15.79 7.09
N ARG A 185 -3.79 -15.71 8.25
CA ARG A 185 -3.20 -14.47 8.79
C ARG A 185 -1.74 -14.68 9.15
N ALA A 186 -0.91 -14.89 8.14
CA ALA A 186 0.53 -14.96 8.35
C ALA A 186 1.05 -13.62 8.87
N GLU A 187 1.80 -13.64 9.97
CA GLU A 187 2.31 -12.42 10.63
C GLU A 187 3.14 -11.55 9.68
N VAL A 188 3.97 -12.19 8.85
CA VAL A 188 4.83 -11.53 7.86
C VAL A 188 4.05 -10.83 6.73
N PHE A 189 2.78 -11.20 6.53
CA PHE A 189 1.89 -10.64 5.51
C PHE A 189 0.65 -9.98 6.13
N ASN A 190 0.83 -9.29 7.25
CA ASN A 190 -0.28 -8.58 7.89
C ASN A 190 -0.54 -7.20 7.23
N LEU A 191 -1.72 -7.06 6.61
CA LEU A 191 -2.15 -5.80 5.99
C LEU A 191 -2.38 -4.69 7.02
N ASP A 192 -2.84 -5.03 8.22
CA ASP A 192 -3.09 -4.09 9.31
C ASP A 192 -3.15 -4.77 10.68
N LEU A 193 -2.08 -4.63 11.46
CA LEU A 193 -1.98 -5.18 12.81
C LEU A 193 -3.09 -4.67 13.76
N ARG A 194 -3.71 -3.51 13.48
CA ARG A 194 -4.73 -2.94 14.35
C ARG A 194 -6.13 -3.48 14.07
N THR A 195 -6.45 -3.70 12.80
CA THR A 195 -7.79 -4.13 12.38
C THR A 195 -7.87 -5.60 12.06
N ASN A 196 -6.72 -6.28 11.96
CA ASN A 196 -6.59 -7.68 11.59
C ASN A 196 -7.27 -8.02 10.24
N GLN A 197 -7.40 -7.01 9.37
CA GLN A 197 -7.93 -7.16 8.02
C GLN A 197 -6.88 -7.84 7.15
N VAL A 198 -7.33 -8.71 6.26
CA VAL A 198 -6.48 -9.38 5.25
C VAL A 198 -6.66 -8.77 3.86
N VAL A 199 -7.77 -8.05 3.65
CA VAL A 199 -8.09 -7.37 2.39
C VAL A 199 -8.83 -6.06 2.63
N ARG A 200 -8.60 -5.06 1.78
CA ARG A 200 -9.43 -3.85 1.72
C ARG A 200 -9.91 -3.59 0.30
N ALA A 201 -11.21 -3.40 0.11
CA ALA A 201 -11.78 -2.92 -1.14
C ALA A 201 -11.85 -1.38 -1.13
N LYS A 202 -11.24 -0.73 -2.13
CA LYS A 202 -11.25 0.73 -2.31
C LYS A 202 -11.91 1.09 -3.63
N PHE A 203 -12.99 1.85 -3.56
CA PHE A 203 -13.74 2.25 -4.74
C PHE A 203 -13.18 3.55 -5.31
N GLY A 204 -12.87 3.54 -6.61
CA GLY A 204 -12.49 4.76 -7.30
C GLY A 204 -13.74 5.61 -7.58
N PRO A 205 -13.62 6.95 -7.62
CA PRO A 205 -14.73 7.78 -8.05
C PRO A 205 -15.10 7.46 -9.50
N LEU A 206 -16.37 7.67 -9.84
CA LEU A 206 -16.83 7.65 -11.22
C LEU A 206 -15.92 8.51 -12.08
N LYS A 207 -15.61 8.00 -13.27
CA LYS A 207 -14.74 8.71 -14.19
C LYS A 207 -15.39 10.03 -14.63
N GLY A 208 -14.61 11.11 -14.59
CA GLY A 208 -15.07 12.41 -15.10
C GLY A 208 -15.30 12.40 -16.61
N PHE A 209 -16.32 13.16 -17.04
CA PHE A 209 -16.74 13.28 -18.43
C PHE A 209 -15.59 13.59 -19.41
N PRO A 210 -14.71 14.59 -19.19
CA PRO A 210 -13.66 14.91 -20.15
C PRO A 210 -12.72 13.72 -20.44
N ARG A 211 -12.37 12.96 -19.40
CA ARG A 211 -11.49 11.80 -19.51
C ARG A 211 -12.17 10.61 -20.18
N ALA A 212 -13.48 10.45 -19.95
CA ALA A 212 -14.27 9.44 -20.63
C ALA A 212 -14.39 9.76 -22.14
N LEU A 213 -14.67 11.01 -22.48
CA LEU A 213 -14.75 11.50 -23.85
C LEU A 213 -13.42 11.34 -24.60
N GLU A 214 -12.29 11.72 -23.98
CA GLU A 214 -10.96 11.53 -24.55
C GLU A 214 -10.64 10.06 -24.82
N LYS A 215 -11.01 9.15 -23.90
CA LYS A 215 -10.78 7.71 -24.08
C LYS A 215 -11.61 7.17 -25.25
N MET A 216 -12.88 7.53 -25.33
CA MET A 216 -13.73 7.09 -26.45
C MET A 216 -13.36 7.72 -27.79
N SER A 217 -12.91 8.97 -27.83
CA SER A 217 -12.46 9.62 -29.09
C SER A 217 -11.22 8.94 -29.68
N GLN A 218 -10.44 8.25 -28.85
CA GLN A 218 -9.33 7.38 -29.26
C GLN A 218 -9.78 5.96 -29.66
N GLY A 219 -11.09 5.71 -29.77
CA GLY A 219 -11.65 4.40 -30.11
C GLY A 219 -11.57 3.36 -28.99
N LYS A 220 -11.33 3.77 -27.73
CA LYS A 220 -11.22 2.85 -26.60
C LYS A 220 -12.57 2.67 -25.89
N THR A 221 -12.81 1.46 -25.39
CA THR A 221 -13.97 1.11 -24.57
C THR A 221 -13.83 1.59 -23.11
N LEU A 222 -14.94 1.99 -22.48
CA LEU A 222 -14.99 2.58 -21.13
C LEU A 222 -15.23 1.54 -20.01
N ARG A 223 -14.33 0.57 -19.87
CA ARG A 223 -14.45 -0.53 -18.90
C ARG A 223 -14.21 -0.17 -17.43
N ASP A 224 -13.83 1.07 -17.17
CA ASP A 224 -13.32 1.58 -15.90
C ASP A 224 -14.15 2.78 -15.41
N LEU A 225 -15.45 2.75 -15.72
CA LEU A 225 -16.43 3.71 -15.19
C LEU A 225 -16.79 3.40 -13.74
N ASN A 226 -17.11 2.13 -13.46
CA ASN A 226 -17.11 1.57 -12.11
C ASN A 226 -15.82 0.79 -11.93
N ARG A 227 -15.09 1.09 -10.85
CA ARG A 227 -13.82 0.44 -10.59
C ARG A 227 -13.51 0.37 -9.11
N ASP A 228 -12.82 -0.69 -8.73
CA ASP A 228 -12.31 -0.85 -7.37
C ASP A 228 -10.87 -1.37 -7.36
N THR A 229 -10.28 -1.35 -6.18
CA THR A 229 -8.98 -1.90 -5.91
C THR A 229 -9.05 -2.73 -4.64
N PHE A 230 -8.80 -4.03 -4.75
CA PHE A 230 -8.49 -4.87 -3.61
C PHE A 230 -7.01 -4.70 -3.24
N GLU A 231 -6.77 -4.27 -2.00
CA GLU A 231 -5.45 -4.17 -1.39
C GLU A 231 -5.20 -5.41 -0.54
N PHE A 232 -4.09 -6.11 -0.79
CA PHE A 232 -3.63 -7.27 -0.04
C PHE A 232 -2.21 -7.09 0.46
N GLU A 233 -1.84 -7.86 1.47
CA GLU A 233 -0.43 -8.05 1.86
C GLU A 233 0.03 -9.49 1.58
N ASP A 234 -0.88 -10.47 1.59
CA ASP A 234 -0.56 -11.87 1.36
C ASP A 234 -0.84 -12.29 -0.11
N PRO A 235 0.17 -12.74 -0.88
CA PRO A 235 -0.02 -13.24 -2.23
C PRO A 235 -0.98 -14.43 -2.34
N LEU A 236 -1.03 -15.30 -1.34
CA LEU A 236 -1.92 -16.46 -1.35
C LEU A 236 -3.38 -16.02 -1.33
N LEU A 237 -3.69 -15.00 -0.53
CA LEU A 237 -5.06 -14.49 -0.38
C LEU A 237 -5.49 -13.69 -1.59
N MET A 238 -4.57 -12.98 -2.24
CA MET A 238 -4.84 -12.37 -3.54
C MET A 238 -5.20 -13.44 -4.57
N ALA A 239 -4.45 -14.55 -4.64
CA ALA A 239 -4.76 -15.66 -5.55
C ALA A 239 -6.10 -16.34 -5.22
N LEU A 240 -6.41 -16.55 -3.94
CA LEU A 240 -7.70 -17.10 -3.52
C LEU A 240 -8.86 -16.15 -3.87
N CYS A 241 -8.68 -14.84 -3.68
CA CYS A 241 -9.69 -13.84 -4.07
C CYS A 241 -9.91 -13.85 -5.59
N PHE A 242 -8.84 -13.98 -6.38
CA PHE A 242 -8.96 -14.15 -7.82
C PHE A 242 -9.83 -15.37 -8.17
N GLU A 243 -9.62 -16.52 -7.54
CA GLU A 243 -10.40 -17.74 -7.77
C GLU A 243 -11.87 -17.57 -7.37
N VAL A 244 -12.14 -16.88 -6.27
CA VAL A 244 -13.50 -16.50 -5.85
C VAL A 244 -14.18 -15.63 -6.91
N LEU A 245 -13.49 -14.60 -7.41
CA LEU A 245 -14.06 -13.71 -8.44
C LEU A 245 -14.24 -14.43 -9.78
N ASN A 246 -13.31 -15.32 -10.15
CA ASN A 246 -13.41 -16.16 -11.35
C ASN A 246 -14.56 -17.17 -11.27
N LYS A 247 -14.89 -17.65 -10.06
CA LYS A 247 -16.04 -18.52 -9.80
C LYS A 247 -17.37 -17.75 -9.83
N LYS A 248 -17.42 -16.55 -9.24
CA LYS A 248 -18.66 -15.75 -9.13
C LYS A 248 -19.02 -14.98 -10.40
N TYR A 249 -18.03 -14.53 -11.16
CA TYR A 249 -18.24 -13.60 -12.27
C TYR A 249 -17.55 -14.07 -13.54
N ASN A 250 -18.07 -13.64 -14.68
CA ASN A 250 -17.41 -13.88 -15.95
C ASN A 250 -16.27 -12.86 -16.13
N ILE A 251 -15.03 -13.33 -16.22
CA ILE A 251 -13.86 -12.49 -16.46
C ILE A 251 -13.72 -12.24 -17.96
N HIS A 252 -14.01 -11.02 -18.40
CA HIS A 252 -13.92 -10.61 -19.80
C HIS A 252 -12.53 -10.19 -20.23
N GLY A 253 -11.66 -9.87 -19.29
CA GLY A 253 -10.28 -9.50 -19.55
C GLY A 253 -9.46 -9.62 -18.29
N LEU A 254 -8.23 -10.12 -18.42
CA LEU A 254 -7.31 -10.30 -17.31
C LEU A 254 -5.89 -10.02 -17.79
N LYS A 255 -5.17 -9.20 -17.03
CA LYS A 255 -3.75 -8.97 -17.24
C LYS A 255 -3.00 -9.09 -15.92
N ASN A 256 -2.09 -10.06 -15.84
CA ASN A 256 -1.21 -10.24 -14.70
C ASN A 256 0.07 -9.43 -14.88
N LYS A 257 0.06 -8.17 -14.43
CA LYS A 257 1.23 -7.29 -14.58
C LYS A 257 2.36 -7.59 -13.59
N TYR A 258 2.24 -8.60 -12.75
CA TYR A 258 3.32 -9.01 -11.85
C TYR A 258 4.35 -9.92 -12.54
N LEU A 259 3.99 -10.49 -13.69
CA LEU A 259 4.86 -11.36 -14.50
C LEU A 259 5.79 -10.58 -15.44
N GLN A 260 5.79 -9.25 -15.37
CA GLN A 260 6.68 -8.43 -16.19
C GLN A 260 8.12 -8.48 -15.67
N GLU A 261 9.10 -8.55 -16.59
CA GLU A 261 10.53 -8.57 -16.25
C GLU A 261 11.00 -7.23 -15.66
N THR A 262 10.44 -6.12 -16.15
CA THR A 262 10.75 -4.77 -15.69
C THR A 262 9.46 -4.01 -15.40
N PHE A 263 9.39 -3.40 -14.22
CA PHE A 263 8.21 -2.66 -13.78
C PHE A 263 8.21 -1.23 -14.35
N LYS A 264 7.65 -1.07 -15.55
CA LYS A 264 7.44 0.27 -16.15
C LYS A 264 6.25 1.01 -15.53
N GLU A 265 5.36 0.26 -14.90
CA GLU A 265 4.21 0.73 -14.16
C GLU A 265 4.03 -0.15 -12.91
N PRO A 266 3.40 0.36 -11.84
CA PRO A 266 3.08 -0.43 -10.66
C PRO A 266 2.32 -1.71 -11.05
N PRO A 267 2.83 -2.91 -10.70
CA PRO A 267 2.18 -4.15 -11.07
C PRO A 267 0.87 -4.31 -10.32
N ASN A 268 -0.11 -4.90 -11.01
CA ASN A 268 -1.40 -5.27 -10.46
C ASN A 268 -1.96 -6.47 -11.23
N LEU A 269 -2.93 -7.14 -10.62
CA LEU A 269 -3.79 -8.06 -11.33
C LEU A 269 -4.99 -7.24 -11.81
N HIS A 270 -5.03 -6.93 -13.11
CA HIS A 270 -6.03 -6.06 -13.70
C HIS A 270 -7.10 -6.91 -14.38
N MET A 271 -8.36 -6.78 -13.94
CA MET A 271 -9.46 -7.60 -14.41
C MET A 271 -10.63 -6.75 -14.88
N ASN A 272 -11.39 -7.27 -15.86
CA ASN A 272 -12.70 -6.75 -16.23
C ASN A 272 -13.76 -7.81 -15.94
N LEU A 273 -14.63 -7.54 -14.98
CA LEU A 273 -15.69 -8.45 -14.55
C LEU A 273 -17.02 -8.04 -15.16
N ASP A 274 -17.77 -8.99 -15.71
CA ASP A 274 -19.19 -8.80 -16.00
C ASP A 274 -19.98 -9.05 -14.72
N ILE A 275 -20.44 -7.96 -14.09
CA ILE A 275 -21.17 -8.02 -12.82
C ILE A 275 -22.65 -8.33 -13.06
N LYS A 276 -23.23 -7.78 -14.14
CA LYS A 276 -24.63 -7.97 -14.51
C LYS A 276 -24.89 -7.45 -15.92
N ASP A 277 -25.68 -8.18 -16.71
CA ASP A 277 -26.25 -7.73 -18.00
C ASP A 277 -25.19 -7.22 -19.02
N GLY A 278 -23.96 -7.74 -18.98
CA GLY A 278 -22.88 -7.31 -19.87
C GLY A 278 -22.17 -6.03 -19.43
N TRP A 279 -22.48 -5.52 -18.23
CA TRP A 279 -21.82 -4.35 -17.67
C TRP A 279 -20.46 -4.71 -17.08
N LEU A 280 -19.40 -4.20 -17.71
CA LEU A 280 -18.02 -4.48 -17.30
C LEU A 280 -17.54 -3.47 -16.27
N CYS A 281 -17.07 -3.97 -15.13
CA CYS A 281 -16.38 -3.19 -14.09
C CYS A 281 -14.88 -3.51 -14.08
N GLU A 282 -14.04 -2.53 -13.79
CA GLU A 282 -12.59 -2.72 -13.64
C GLU A 282 -12.26 -3.07 -12.18
N VAL A 283 -11.67 -4.23 -11.95
CA VAL A 283 -11.18 -4.66 -10.63
C VAL A 283 -9.66 -4.77 -10.70
N GLN A 284 -8.95 -4.10 -9.79
CA GLN A 284 -7.50 -4.23 -9.67
C GLN A 284 -7.14 -4.89 -8.33
N MET A 285 -6.24 -5.87 -8.31
CA MET A 285 -5.64 -6.34 -7.07
C MET A 285 -4.20 -5.86 -6.97
N LEU A 286 -3.85 -5.23 -5.85
CA LEU A 286 -2.52 -4.68 -5.58
C LEU A 286 -2.01 -5.12 -4.22
N PHE A 287 -0.69 -5.28 -4.12
CA PHE A 287 -0.04 -5.38 -2.83
C PHE A 287 0.03 -4.00 -2.16
N ARG A 288 -0.06 -3.96 -0.83
CA ARG A 288 0.01 -2.73 -0.02
C ARG A 288 1.21 -1.89 -0.38
N ASP A 289 2.40 -2.49 -0.41
CA ASP A 289 3.66 -1.78 -0.65
C ASP A 289 3.66 -1.13 -2.04
N ILE A 290 3.13 -1.87 -3.04
CA ILE A 290 2.97 -1.37 -4.41
C ILE A 290 1.94 -0.24 -4.48
N LEU A 291 0.84 -0.34 -3.73
CA LEU A 291 -0.18 0.70 -3.68
C LEU A 291 0.36 2.00 -3.06
N LEU A 292 1.20 1.90 -2.01
CA LEU A 292 1.86 3.04 -1.40
C LEU A 292 2.83 3.71 -2.38
N ILE A 293 3.66 2.93 -3.08
CA ILE A 293 4.54 3.45 -4.13
C ILE A 293 3.72 4.11 -5.25
N LYS A 294 2.64 3.46 -5.72
CA LYS A 294 1.76 3.98 -6.77
C LYS A 294 1.16 5.35 -6.41
N LYS A 295 0.70 5.52 -5.16
CA LYS A 295 0.15 6.79 -4.67
C LYS A 295 1.20 7.91 -4.75
N GLU A 296 2.42 7.64 -4.33
CA GLU A 296 3.51 8.61 -4.41
C GLU A 296 3.92 8.90 -5.86
N LEU A 297 4.05 7.84 -6.66
CA LEU A 297 4.44 7.89 -8.05
C LEU A 297 3.50 8.74 -8.90
N HIS A 298 2.18 8.66 -8.67
CA HIS A 298 1.18 9.39 -9.44
C HIS A 298 1.43 10.91 -9.44
N ASN A 299 1.85 11.49 -8.32
CA ASN A 299 2.16 12.92 -8.24
C ASN A 299 3.28 13.30 -9.22
N PHE A 300 4.41 12.59 -9.19
CA PHE A 300 5.52 12.86 -10.11
C PHE A 300 5.19 12.51 -11.56
N TYR A 301 4.43 11.43 -11.76
CA TYR A 301 4.07 10.93 -13.08
C TYR A 301 3.16 11.88 -13.85
N ASP A 302 2.19 12.51 -13.19
CA ASP A 302 1.27 13.47 -13.82
C ASP A 302 2.02 14.69 -14.36
N VAL A 303 3.04 15.17 -13.63
CA VAL A 303 3.93 16.24 -14.11
C VAL A 303 4.77 15.79 -15.30
N ASN A 304 5.36 14.59 -15.21
CA ASN A 304 6.18 14.04 -16.29
C ASN A 304 5.39 13.84 -17.60
N ARG A 305 4.07 13.75 -17.54
CA ARG A 305 3.19 13.60 -18.70
C ARG A 305 2.53 14.88 -19.18
N ALA A 306 2.66 15.97 -18.42
CA ALA A 306 2.06 17.23 -18.81
C ALA A 306 2.69 17.76 -20.11
N ASP A 307 1.84 18.36 -20.94
CA ASP A 307 2.24 18.98 -22.22
C ASP A 307 2.65 20.45 -22.05
N GLY A 308 2.52 21.02 -20.85
CA GLY A 308 2.96 22.37 -20.57
C GLY A 308 2.68 22.86 -19.14
N PRO A 309 3.20 24.05 -18.80
CA PRO A 309 3.19 24.60 -17.44
C PRO A 309 1.79 24.80 -16.86
N PHE A 310 0.81 25.18 -17.69
CA PHE A 310 -0.56 25.43 -17.24
C PHE A 310 -1.28 24.19 -16.72
N VAL A 311 -0.94 23.01 -17.25
CA VAL A 311 -1.56 21.74 -16.84
C VAL A 311 -1.20 21.37 -15.39
N VAL A 312 -0.02 21.83 -14.93
CA VAL A 312 0.56 21.48 -13.63
C VAL A 312 0.73 22.70 -12.71
N ALA A 313 0.03 23.79 -12.99
CA ALA A 313 0.07 25.01 -12.20
C ALA A 313 -0.60 24.85 -10.82
N GLY A 314 -1.50 23.86 -10.67
CA GLY A 314 -2.13 23.53 -9.38
C GLY A 314 -1.18 22.77 -8.46
N LYS A 315 -1.32 22.97 -7.14
CA LYS A 315 -0.46 22.32 -6.13
C LYS A 315 -0.37 20.80 -6.33
N LEU A 316 0.87 20.29 -6.40
CA LEU A 316 1.15 18.87 -6.60
C LEU A 316 0.91 18.04 -5.35
N PHE A 317 1.40 18.55 -4.21
CA PHE A 317 1.20 17.95 -2.90
C PHE A 317 0.25 18.82 -2.09
N LYS A 318 -0.68 18.19 -1.38
CA LYS A 318 -1.47 18.89 -0.35
C LYS A 318 -0.51 19.33 0.77
N SER A 319 -0.82 20.45 1.43
CA SER A 319 0.02 20.95 2.53
C SER A 319 0.18 19.87 3.60
N LEU A 320 1.41 19.65 4.05
CA LEU A 320 1.72 18.75 5.17
C LEU A 320 0.99 19.15 6.47
N GLU A 321 0.54 20.41 6.55
CA GLU A 321 -0.22 21.00 7.65
C GLU A 321 -1.72 20.71 7.61
N ASP A 322 -2.23 19.87 6.70
CA ASP A 322 -3.61 19.38 6.76
C ASP A 322 -3.65 18.06 7.57
N PRO A 323 -3.84 18.09 8.91
CA PRO A 323 -3.95 16.88 9.74
C PRO A 323 -5.06 15.93 9.27
N GLY A 324 -5.96 16.43 8.41
CA GLY A 324 -7.06 15.68 7.85
C GLY A 324 -6.67 14.54 6.91
N GLU A 325 -5.43 14.37 6.42
CA GLU A 325 -5.09 13.21 5.58
C GLU A 325 -4.62 11.98 6.38
N GLN A 326 -3.91 12.19 7.50
CA GLN A 326 -3.70 11.13 8.49
C GLN A 326 -5.01 10.75 9.19
N GLN A 327 -5.89 11.74 9.41
CA GLN A 327 -7.15 11.54 10.12
C GLN A 327 -8.29 11.04 9.22
N ARG A 328 -8.34 11.35 7.92
CA ARG A 328 -9.36 10.80 6.99
C ARG A 328 -9.19 9.32 6.69
N ASP A 329 -7.95 8.80 6.67
CA ASP A 329 -7.71 7.36 6.58
C ASP A 329 -8.13 6.63 7.87
N GLU A 330 -8.12 7.30 9.04
CA GLU A 330 -8.66 6.76 10.30
C GLU A 330 -10.19 6.93 10.42
N ASP A 331 -10.77 8.07 10.00
CA ASP A 331 -12.21 8.35 10.08
C ASP A 331 -13.04 7.58 9.04
N SER A 332 -12.48 7.34 7.84
CA SER A 332 -13.05 6.44 6.82
C SER A 332 -13.11 4.98 7.32
N LYS A 333 -12.11 4.56 8.09
CA LYS A 333 -12.06 3.28 8.80
C LYS A 333 -13.15 3.17 9.88
N TYR A 334 -13.43 4.26 10.60
CA TYR A 334 -14.49 4.28 11.60
C TYR A 334 -15.89 4.25 10.98
N LYS A 335 -16.14 5.02 9.91
CA LYS A 335 -17.48 5.09 9.29
C LYS A 335 -17.88 3.82 8.54
N SER A 336 -16.92 3.08 7.98
CA SER A 336 -17.21 1.82 7.28
C SER A 336 -17.56 0.66 8.22
N GLY A 337 -17.12 0.68 9.48
CA GLY A 337 -17.53 -0.27 10.52
C GLY A 337 -18.88 0.05 11.19
N LEU A 338 -19.39 1.28 11.03
CA LEU A 338 -20.65 1.71 11.66
C LEU A 338 -21.92 1.27 10.91
N GLN A 339 -21.81 0.79 9.65
CA GLN A 339 -22.99 0.49 8.84
C GLN A 339 -23.57 -0.92 9.04
N SER A 340 -22.96 -1.78 9.87
CA SER A 340 -23.46 -3.16 10.08
C SER A 340 -23.62 -3.61 11.54
N GLY A 341 -23.45 -2.74 12.54
CA GLY A 341 -23.65 -3.09 13.94
C GLY A 341 -24.30 -1.97 14.73
N GLY A 342 -25.42 -2.27 15.40
CA GLY A 342 -26.18 -1.32 16.23
C GLY A 342 -25.33 -0.65 17.33
N GLU A 343 -25.87 0.43 17.91
CA GLU A 343 -25.21 1.35 18.85
C GLU A 343 -24.41 0.67 19.99
N ASP A 344 -24.75 -0.57 20.37
CA ASP A 344 -24.00 -1.39 21.34
C ASP A 344 -22.58 -1.76 20.91
N SER A 345 -22.30 -1.85 19.61
CA SER A 345 -20.96 -2.16 19.08
C SER A 345 -19.98 -0.99 19.30
N LEU A 346 -20.46 0.25 19.13
CA LEU A 346 -19.63 1.44 19.29
C LEU A 346 -19.20 1.64 20.74
N LEU A 347 -20.12 1.46 21.68
CA LEU A 347 -19.84 1.53 23.12
C LEU A 347 -18.82 0.48 23.55
N THR A 348 -18.85 -0.70 22.95
CA THR A 348 -17.88 -1.78 23.22
C THR A 348 -16.48 -1.42 22.72
N VAL A 349 -16.36 -0.87 21.51
CA VAL A 349 -15.09 -0.41 20.96
C VAL A 349 -14.52 0.77 21.75
N ILE A 350 -15.37 1.72 22.17
CA ILE A 350 -14.97 2.86 23.00
C ILE A 350 -14.44 2.37 24.36
N ARG A 351 -15.13 1.43 25.01
CA ARG A 351 -14.67 0.84 26.27
C ARG A 351 -13.35 0.10 26.11
N ALA A 352 -13.20 -0.71 25.06
CA ALA A 352 -11.94 -1.42 24.79
C ALA A 352 -10.77 -0.46 24.57
N LYS A 353 -10.99 0.67 23.88
CA LYS A 353 -9.96 1.72 23.72
C LYS A 353 -9.67 2.44 25.03
N ASP A 354 -10.68 2.72 25.85
CA ASP A 354 -10.49 3.36 27.15
C ASP A 354 -9.66 2.47 28.10
N ASP A 355 -9.92 1.16 28.09
CA ASP A 355 -9.16 0.18 28.87
C ASP A 355 -7.71 0.05 28.35
N GLN A 356 -7.51 0.05 27.03
CA GLN A 356 -6.17 0.06 26.44
C GLN A 356 -5.39 1.34 26.80
N LEU A 357 -6.05 2.50 26.77
CA LEU A 357 -5.41 3.77 27.15
C LEU A 357 -5.03 3.79 28.63
N LYS A 358 -5.86 3.22 29.52
CA LYS A 358 -5.52 3.06 30.94
C LYS A 358 -4.32 2.15 31.14
N ALA A 359 -4.28 1.00 30.45
CA ALA A 359 -3.14 0.09 30.53
C ALA A 359 -1.83 0.76 30.08
N ASN A 360 -1.86 1.50 28.97
CA ASN A 360 -0.70 2.25 28.48
C ASN A 360 -0.27 3.34 29.46
N ALA A 361 -1.22 4.02 30.12
CA ALA A 361 -0.91 5.04 31.13
C ALA A 361 -0.26 4.44 32.38
N GLU A 362 -0.68 3.25 32.80
CA GLU A 362 -0.06 2.51 33.91
C GLU A 362 1.36 2.04 33.55
N GLU A 363 1.57 1.56 32.33
CA GLU A 363 2.91 1.17 31.85
C GLU A 363 3.86 2.37 31.83
N LEU A 364 3.41 3.52 31.31
CA LEU A 364 4.20 4.76 31.31
C LEU A 364 4.54 5.23 32.72
N LYS A 365 3.61 5.09 33.67
CA LYS A 365 3.86 5.41 35.08
C LYS A 365 4.92 4.49 35.69
N SER A 366 4.83 3.18 35.46
CA SER A 366 5.85 2.21 35.88
C SER A 366 7.22 2.53 35.29
N ASN A 367 7.29 2.91 34.01
CA ASN A 367 8.54 3.27 33.36
C ASN A 367 9.15 4.56 33.95
N ALA A 368 8.32 5.55 34.30
CA ALA A 368 8.77 6.76 34.97
C ALA A 368 9.36 6.46 36.36
N GLU A 369 8.70 5.61 37.15
CA GLU A 369 9.20 5.19 38.47
C GLU A 369 10.55 4.44 38.37
N GLN A 370 10.73 3.60 37.34
CA GLN A 370 12.00 2.92 37.08
C GLN A 370 13.13 3.89 36.69
N LEU A 371 12.81 4.95 35.95
CA LEU A 371 13.77 6.01 35.58
C LEU A 371 14.22 6.79 36.81
N GLU A 372 13.28 7.20 37.68
CA GLU A 372 13.61 7.89 38.93
C GLU A 372 14.50 7.02 39.84
N ALA A 373 14.23 5.71 39.92
CA ALA A 373 15.05 4.78 40.68
C ALA A 373 16.50 4.69 40.14
N LYS A 374 16.66 4.68 38.81
CA LYS A 374 17.98 4.67 38.17
C LYS A 374 18.75 5.97 38.41
N ASP A 375 18.08 7.11 38.35
CA ASP A 375 18.70 8.41 38.62
C ASP A 375 19.19 8.48 40.08
N ALA A 376 18.39 7.97 41.03
CA ALA A 376 18.81 7.87 42.42
C ALA A 376 20.02 6.94 42.63
N GLU A 377 20.10 5.84 41.88
CA GLU A 377 21.25 4.93 41.89
C GLU A 377 22.50 5.60 41.32
N ILE A 378 22.38 6.35 40.22
CA ILE A 378 23.48 7.13 39.63
C ILE A 378 24.02 8.14 40.64
N GLU A 379 23.15 8.88 41.33
CA GLU A 379 23.58 9.84 42.36
C GLU A 379 24.26 9.16 43.55
N ARG A 380 23.79 7.98 43.97
CA ARG A 380 24.44 7.19 45.01
C ARG A 380 25.84 6.73 44.59
N LEU A 381 26.04 6.38 43.33
CA LEU A 381 27.34 5.97 42.78
C LEU A 381 28.30 7.15 42.57
N LYS A 382 27.80 8.38 42.45
CA LYS A 382 28.65 9.59 42.39
C LYS A 382 29.24 9.99 43.75
N ALA A 383 28.56 9.69 44.86
CA ALA A 383 28.98 10.09 46.20
C ALA A 383 30.40 9.60 46.62
N PRO A 384 30.86 8.37 46.31
CA PRO A 384 32.20 7.90 46.65
C PRO A 384 33.30 8.49 45.75
N LEU A 385 32.97 8.88 44.50
CA LEU A 385 33.95 9.42 43.55
C LEU A 385 34.47 10.80 43.98
N SER A 386 33.65 11.58 44.68
CA SER A 386 34.06 12.88 45.23
C SER A 386 35.11 12.75 46.36
N GLN A 387 35.24 11.59 47.01
CA GLN A 387 36.24 11.37 48.06
C GLN A 387 37.63 11.02 47.48
N TYR A 388 37.71 10.55 46.24
CA TYR A 388 38.98 10.20 45.58
C TYR A 388 39.65 11.37 44.87
N GLU A 389 38.93 12.46 44.57
CA GLU A 389 39.51 13.63 43.90
C GLU A 389 40.35 14.53 44.83
N ASP A 390 40.21 14.40 46.16
CA ASP A 390 40.98 15.22 47.11
C ASP A 390 42.35 14.61 47.46
N ASP A 391 42.50 13.28 47.42
CA ASP A 391 43.75 12.59 47.77
C ASP A 391 44.85 12.67 46.68
N THR A 392 44.52 13.11 45.47
CA THR A 392 45.51 13.23 44.37
C THR A 392 46.22 14.58 44.30
N LYS A 393 45.80 15.57 45.10
CA LYS A 393 46.41 16.92 45.10
C LYS A 393 47.65 17.07 45.99
N THR A 394 48.00 16.09 46.82
CA THR A 394 49.14 16.19 47.75
C THR A 394 50.40 15.44 47.33
N SER A 395 50.42 14.78 46.17
CA SER A 395 51.63 14.09 45.69
C SER A 395 52.61 15.09 45.07
N PRO A 396 53.81 15.28 45.64
CA PRO A 396 54.81 16.18 45.07
C PRO A 396 55.28 15.68 43.70
N PRO A 397 55.59 16.60 42.76
CA PRO A 397 55.99 16.25 41.41
C PRO A 397 57.29 15.44 41.43
N PRO A 398 57.41 14.42 40.56
CA PRO A 398 58.63 13.63 40.46
C PRO A 398 59.79 14.50 39.96
N PRO A 399 61.03 14.24 40.46
CA PRO A 399 62.19 15.04 40.10
C PRO A 399 62.54 14.90 38.61
N PRO A 400 63.05 15.95 37.97
CA PRO A 400 63.43 15.94 36.57
C PRO A 400 64.60 14.98 36.33
N HIS A 401 64.47 14.09 35.35
CA HIS A 401 65.52 13.18 34.94
C HIS A 401 66.61 13.90 34.11
N PRO A 402 67.90 13.51 34.27
CA PRO A 402 69.06 14.16 33.68
C PRO A 402 69.26 13.92 32.17
#